data_AF-A0A6P7TYT5-F1
#
_entry.id   AF-A0A6P7TYT5-F1
#
_cell.length_a   1.000
_cell.length_b   1.000
_cell.length_c   1.000
_cell.angle_alpha   90.00
_cell.angle_beta   90.00
_cell.angle_gamma   90.00
#
_symmetry.space_group_name_H-M   'P 1'
#
loop_
_entity.id
_entity.type
_entity.pdbx_description
1 polymer ?
#
loop_
_entity_poly.entity_id
_entity_poly.type
_entity_poly.pdbx_seq_one_letter_code
_entity_poly.pdbx_strand_id
1 'polypeptide(L)'
;MDHTQYFEWYRRCKSGRTFLKDTEQSGRLASRITPRKVVKIPQLVHEGCVGGINDIADVVDSPERDDLTLNVSRGKVCVDTPIKFRCSWKGGDPPASVTLKYEKYSNTSKEEVEINVKSSKFHQTVKCLGIHIAANVSREKNLTIYYPPDMVEIKADEPFLEGDKGILHCKARNGYPEKYSYRWDPSKKTSQNLTFPQLNRTHNNEVYTCYVSNKCSKRELHKTHWINVECKLKA
;
A
#
# COMPACT_ATOMS: atom_id res chain seq x y z
N MET A 1 -23.95 35.43 5.91
CA MET A 1 -24.04 34.87 4.54
C MET A 1 -23.43 35.91 3.63
N ASP A 2 -22.12 35.79 3.33
CA ASP A 2 -21.42 36.76 2.49
C ASP A 2 -21.34 36.23 1.06
N HIS A 3 -22.03 36.90 0.14
CA HIS A 3 -21.98 36.63 -1.29
C HIS A 3 -20.81 37.40 -1.89
N THR A 4 -19.70 36.73 -2.22
CA THR A 4 -18.60 37.36 -2.96
C THR A 4 -18.76 37.06 -4.45
N GLN A 5 -18.86 38.09 -5.29
CA GLN A 5 -19.00 37.96 -6.75
C GLN A 5 -17.62 37.95 -7.42
N TYR A 6 -17.45 37.09 -8.42
CA TYR A 6 -16.23 36.94 -9.23
C TYR A 6 -16.31 37.81 -10.51
N PHE A 7 -15.23 38.53 -10.80
CA PHE A 7 -15.08 39.32 -12.02
C PHE A 7 -13.75 38.97 -12.71
N GLU A 8 -13.81 38.57 -13.98
CA GLU A 8 -12.63 38.59 -14.86
C GLU A 8 -12.49 39.98 -15.49
N TRP A 9 -11.31 40.58 -15.34
CA TRP A 9 -11.00 41.92 -15.83
C TRP A 9 -10.18 41.83 -17.11
N TYR A 10 -10.71 42.32 -18.23
CA TYR A 10 -9.93 42.55 -19.45
C TYR A 10 -9.76 44.06 -19.67
N ARG A 11 -8.52 44.56 -19.57
CA ARG A 11 -8.19 45.94 -19.94
C ARG A 11 -7.75 46.01 -21.40
N ARG A 12 -8.54 46.67 -22.25
CA ARG A 12 -8.04 47.14 -23.56
C ARG A 12 -7.40 48.53 -23.36
N CYS A 13 -6.09 48.62 -23.51
CA CYS A 13 -5.41 49.92 -23.57
C CYS A 13 -5.85 50.66 -24.85
N LYS A 14 -6.63 51.74 -24.69
CA LYS A 14 -6.81 52.73 -25.76
C LYS A 14 -5.68 53.75 -25.67
N SER A 15 -4.98 53.95 -26.78
CA SER A 15 -4.03 55.05 -26.96
C SER A 15 -4.79 56.37 -26.99
N GLY A 16 -4.68 57.16 -25.92
CA GLY A 16 -5.25 58.51 -25.84
C GLY A 16 -5.37 59.00 -24.39
N ARG A 17 -4.71 60.12 -24.08
CA ARG A 17 -4.75 60.76 -22.75
C ARG A 17 -6.19 61.00 -22.32
N THR A 18 -6.61 60.40 -21.21
CA THR A 18 -7.85 60.75 -20.52
C THR A 18 -7.60 60.88 -19.03
N PHE A 19 -8.18 61.95 -18.48
CA PHE A 19 -8.09 62.38 -17.09
C PHE A 19 -8.91 61.49 -16.17
N LEU A 20 -8.67 61.67 -14.87
CA LEU A 20 -9.21 60.99 -13.71
C LEU A 20 -10.75 61.10 -13.58
N LYS A 21 -11.52 60.41 -14.42
CA LYS A 21 -12.91 59.96 -14.23
C LYS A 21 -13.35 59.22 -15.49
N ASP A 22 -14.17 58.21 -15.32
CA ASP A 22 -14.73 57.33 -16.35
C ASP A 22 -13.90 56.08 -16.65
N THR A 23 -13.99 55.10 -15.75
CA THR A 23 -13.83 53.69 -16.14
C THR A 23 -15.18 53.01 -15.99
N GLU A 24 -15.91 52.90 -17.11
CA GLU A 24 -17.05 51.99 -17.23
C GLU A 24 -16.60 50.57 -16.91
N GLN A 25 -17.13 50.05 -15.81
CA GLN A 25 -16.73 48.82 -15.18
C GLN A 25 -17.62 47.68 -15.71
N SER A 26 -17.33 47.18 -16.92
CA SER A 26 -18.07 46.05 -17.49
C SER A 26 -17.34 44.73 -17.22
N GLY A 27 -17.67 44.08 -16.10
CA GLY A 27 -17.22 42.71 -15.80
C GLY A 27 -18.27 41.67 -16.19
N ARG A 28 -17.85 40.58 -16.86
CA ARG A 28 -18.71 39.39 -17.06
C ARG A 28 -18.62 38.48 -15.84
N LEU A 29 -19.78 37.93 -15.46
CA LEU A 29 -19.92 36.99 -14.35
C LEU A 29 -19.19 35.68 -14.69
N ALA A 30 -18.02 35.43 -14.11
CA ALA A 30 -17.37 34.13 -14.17
C ALA A 30 -18.07 33.22 -13.13
N SER A 31 -18.82 32.23 -13.62
CA SER A 31 -19.44 31.09 -12.92
C SER A 31 -19.87 31.25 -11.45
N ARG A 32 -21.17 31.03 -11.16
CA ARG A 32 -21.70 30.87 -9.80
C ARG A 32 -21.19 29.57 -9.15
N ILE A 33 -19.99 29.59 -8.60
CA ILE A 33 -19.53 28.61 -7.61
C ILE A 33 -19.48 29.35 -6.29
N THR A 34 -20.16 28.84 -5.25
CA THR A 34 -20.01 29.38 -3.89
C THR A 34 -18.83 28.65 -3.27
N PRO A 35 -17.64 29.29 -3.16
CA PRO A 35 -16.45 28.62 -2.66
C PRO A 35 -16.64 28.23 -1.19
N ARG A 36 -16.14 27.05 -0.81
CA ARG A 36 -16.23 26.59 0.59
C ARG A 36 -15.20 27.30 1.46
N LYS A 37 -14.00 27.52 0.92
CA LYS A 37 -12.91 28.21 1.62
C LYS A 37 -12.01 28.95 0.64
N VAL A 38 -12.07 30.28 0.71
CA VAL A 38 -11.30 31.18 -0.14
C VAL A 38 -9.94 31.50 0.46
N VAL A 39 -8.89 31.44 -0.35
CA VAL A 39 -7.53 31.90 0.01
C VAL A 39 -7.09 32.95 -1.01
N LYS A 40 -6.49 34.05 -0.52
CA LYS A 40 -5.88 35.09 -1.36
C LYS A 40 -4.39 34.84 -1.51
N ILE A 41 -3.89 34.80 -2.73
CA ILE A 41 -2.45 34.64 -3.02
C ILE A 41 -1.96 35.89 -3.77
N PRO A 42 -0.93 36.60 -3.28
CA PRO A 42 -0.39 37.76 -3.96
C PRO A 42 0.46 37.33 -5.17
N GLN A 43 0.19 37.92 -6.34
CA GLN A 43 1.03 37.79 -7.53
C GLN A 43 1.88 39.05 -7.74
N LEU A 44 3.19 38.87 -7.94
CA LEU A 44 4.10 39.94 -8.36
C LEU A 44 4.11 40.03 -9.88
N VAL A 45 3.46 41.05 -10.45
CA VAL A 45 3.54 41.36 -11.87
C VAL A 45 4.55 42.48 -12.08
N HIS A 46 5.60 42.20 -12.84
CA HIS A 46 6.57 43.21 -13.26
C HIS A 46 6.12 43.81 -14.60
N GLU A 47 5.37 44.92 -14.57
CA GLU A 47 5.05 45.67 -15.79
C GLU A 47 6.09 46.77 -16.04
N GLY A 48 6.82 46.64 -17.14
CA GLY A 48 7.67 47.68 -17.69
C GLY A 48 6.83 48.75 -18.39
N CYS A 49 6.46 49.81 -17.66
CA CYS A 49 6.54 51.22 -18.04
C CYS A 49 5.67 52.06 -17.08
N VAL A 50 6.36 52.83 -16.23
CA VAL A 50 5.84 53.78 -15.24
C VAL A 50 5.06 53.14 -14.09
N GLY A 51 5.81 52.89 -13.02
CA GLY A 51 5.41 52.32 -11.73
C GLY A 51 3.99 52.61 -11.25
N GLY A 52 3.18 51.55 -11.27
CA GLY A 52 2.03 51.37 -10.41
C GLY A 52 2.01 49.90 -9.99
N ILE A 53 2.25 49.62 -8.71
CA ILE A 53 2.08 48.27 -8.15
C ILE A 53 0.58 48.05 -8.01
N ASN A 54 -0.01 47.28 -8.91
CA ASN A 54 -1.33 46.71 -8.68
C ASN A 54 -1.10 45.31 -8.10
N ASP A 55 -1.27 45.15 -6.79
CA ASP A 55 -1.32 43.82 -6.17
C ASP A 55 -2.55 43.07 -6.70
N ILE A 56 -2.34 42.21 -7.69
CA ILE A 56 -3.38 41.29 -8.15
C ILE A 56 -3.41 40.14 -7.14
N ALA A 57 -4.49 40.06 -6.38
CA ALA A 57 -4.74 38.94 -5.47
C ALA A 57 -5.65 37.93 -6.16
N ASP A 58 -5.13 36.74 -6.42
CA ASP A 58 -5.95 35.63 -6.91
C ASP A 58 -6.73 35.01 -5.76
N VAL A 59 -8.00 34.76 -6.01
CA VAL A 59 -8.96 34.20 -5.07
C VAL A 59 -9.21 32.75 -5.48
N VAL A 60 -8.60 31.81 -4.75
CA VAL A 60 -8.72 30.38 -5.05
C VAL A 60 -9.60 29.66 -4.04
N ASP A 61 -10.35 28.66 -4.52
CA ASP A 61 -11.08 27.75 -3.65
C ASP A 61 -10.11 26.66 -3.19
N SER A 62 -9.85 26.59 -1.88
CA SER A 62 -8.94 25.60 -1.33
C SER A 62 -9.70 24.28 -1.07
N PRO A 63 -9.23 23.15 -1.62
CA PRO A 63 -9.80 21.85 -1.29
C PRO A 63 -9.52 21.49 0.17
N GLU A 64 -10.44 20.76 0.81
CA GLU A 64 -10.27 20.37 2.20
C GLU A 64 -9.43 19.11 2.33
N ARG A 65 -8.86 18.91 3.54
CA ARG A 65 -8.10 17.70 3.84
C ARG A 65 -8.94 16.44 3.64
N ASP A 66 -10.22 16.51 4.00
CA ASP A 66 -11.10 15.36 3.97
C ASP A 66 -11.55 14.95 2.57
N ASP A 67 -11.43 15.85 1.60
CA ASP A 67 -11.75 15.58 0.20
C ASP A 67 -10.72 14.68 -0.50
N LEU A 68 -9.49 14.56 0.05
CA LEU A 68 -8.51 13.61 -0.44
C LEU A 68 -8.97 12.20 -0.06
N THR A 69 -9.06 11.28 -1.00
CA THR A 69 -9.53 9.91 -0.79
C THR A 69 -8.47 8.92 -1.21
N LEU A 70 -8.20 7.93 -0.36
CA LEU A 70 -7.37 6.76 -0.66
C LEU A 70 -8.17 5.48 -0.39
N ASN A 71 -8.67 4.86 -1.45
CA ASN A 71 -9.41 3.61 -1.38
C ASN A 71 -8.51 2.44 -1.77
N VAL A 72 -8.65 1.36 -1.01
CA VAL A 72 -7.94 0.09 -1.22
C VAL A 72 -8.94 -1.03 -1.04
N SER A 73 -9.11 -1.87 -2.06
CA SER A 73 -10.13 -2.92 -2.08
C SER A 73 -9.97 -3.95 -0.95
N ARG A 74 -8.73 -4.25 -0.53
CA ARG A 74 -8.41 -5.20 0.56
C ARG A 74 -7.18 -4.75 1.35
N GLY A 75 -7.29 -4.71 2.69
CA GLY A 75 -6.15 -4.38 3.57
C GLY A 75 -5.22 -5.57 3.90
N LYS A 76 -5.67 -6.79 3.55
CA LYS A 76 -5.03 -8.07 3.86
C LYS A 76 -4.97 -8.89 2.57
N VAL A 77 -3.78 -9.30 2.14
CA VAL A 77 -3.57 -9.81 0.78
C VAL A 77 -2.42 -10.81 0.72
N CYS A 78 -2.47 -11.79 -0.19
CA CYS A 78 -1.31 -12.61 -0.50
C CYS A 78 -0.34 -11.90 -1.46
N VAL A 79 0.95 -12.22 -1.38
CA VAL A 79 1.95 -11.78 -2.36
C VAL A 79 1.51 -12.12 -3.78
N ASP A 80 1.88 -11.27 -4.74
CA ASP A 80 1.55 -11.40 -6.17
C ASP A 80 0.04 -11.41 -6.47
N THR A 81 -0.78 -10.98 -5.52
CA THR A 81 -2.20 -10.74 -5.77
C THR A 81 -2.37 -9.28 -6.20
N PRO A 82 -3.00 -9.00 -7.35
CA PRO A 82 -3.28 -7.64 -7.74
C PRO A 82 -4.24 -6.96 -6.77
N ILE A 83 -3.90 -5.75 -6.34
CA ILE A 83 -4.77 -4.89 -5.55
C ILE A 83 -5.06 -3.63 -6.33
N LYS A 84 -6.32 -3.21 -6.24
CA LYS A 84 -6.79 -1.97 -6.83
C LYS A 84 -6.72 -0.83 -5.82
N PHE A 85 -6.10 0.26 -6.26
CA PHE A 85 -5.92 1.50 -5.52
C PHE A 85 -6.63 2.63 -6.25
N ARG A 86 -7.30 3.49 -5.50
CA ARG A 86 -7.86 4.73 -6.05
C ARG A 86 -7.50 5.90 -5.15
N CYS A 87 -6.79 6.85 -5.73
CA CYS A 87 -6.32 8.06 -5.07
C CYS A 87 -6.88 9.26 -5.82
N SER A 88 -7.73 10.04 -5.16
CA SER A 88 -8.45 11.15 -5.79
C SER A 88 -8.70 12.28 -4.80
N TRP A 89 -8.67 13.53 -5.24
CA TRP A 89 -9.00 14.69 -4.43
C TRP A 89 -10.15 15.44 -5.08
N LYS A 90 -11.24 15.65 -4.34
CA LYS A 90 -12.39 16.44 -4.80
C LYS A 90 -12.22 17.91 -4.44
N GLY A 91 -12.81 18.78 -5.26
CA GLY A 91 -12.80 20.23 -5.02
C GLY A 91 -11.49 20.91 -5.37
N GLY A 92 -11.45 22.22 -5.11
CA GLY A 92 -10.36 23.10 -5.47
C GLY A 92 -10.50 23.70 -6.86
N ASP A 93 -10.25 25.00 -6.96
CA ASP A 93 -10.10 25.71 -8.23
C ASP A 93 -8.85 26.60 -8.15
N PRO A 94 -7.77 26.28 -8.89
CA PRO A 94 -7.66 25.22 -9.91
C PRO A 94 -7.66 23.78 -9.33
N PRO A 95 -7.98 22.74 -10.14
CA PRO A 95 -8.01 21.37 -9.64
C PRO A 95 -6.68 20.90 -9.06
N ALA A 96 -6.73 20.24 -7.91
CA ALA A 96 -5.53 19.70 -7.28
C ALA A 96 -4.90 18.55 -8.09
N SER A 97 -3.57 18.46 -8.01
CA SER A 97 -2.80 17.33 -8.51
C SER A 97 -2.75 16.23 -7.46
N VAL A 98 -2.78 14.98 -7.91
CA VAL A 98 -2.85 13.81 -7.03
C VAL A 98 -1.80 12.80 -7.45
N THR A 99 -1.13 12.16 -6.49
CA THR A 99 -0.10 11.15 -6.74
C THR A 99 -0.23 10.00 -5.76
N LEU A 100 -0.46 8.80 -6.28
CA LEU A 100 -0.34 7.55 -5.56
C LEU A 100 1.13 7.13 -5.51
N LYS A 101 1.64 6.82 -4.32
CA LYS A 101 2.99 6.30 -4.09
C LYS A 101 2.95 4.99 -3.32
N TYR A 102 3.63 3.98 -3.85
CA TYR A 102 3.80 2.66 -3.24
C TYR A 102 5.18 2.10 -3.61
N GLU A 103 6.06 1.87 -2.64
CA GLU A 103 7.47 1.50 -2.91
C GLU A 103 8.14 2.41 -3.96
N LYS A 104 8.55 1.84 -5.11
CA LYS A 104 9.12 2.56 -6.27
C LYS A 104 8.06 2.99 -7.30
N TYR A 105 6.81 2.58 -7.09
CA TYR A 105 5.69 2.92 -7.96
C TYR A 105 5.16 4.32 -7.63
N SER A 106 5.01 5.13 -8.66
CA SER A 106 4.31 6.42 -8.59
C SER A 106 3.35 6.56 -9.76
N ASN A 107 2.11 6.97 -9.48
CA ASN A 107 1.13 7.24 -10.53
C ASN A 107 0.34 8.50 -10.20
N THR A 108 0.15 9.35 -11.20
CA THR A 108 -0.58 10.62 -11.11
C THR A 108 -2.00 10.54 -11.68
N SER A 109 -2.38 9.39 -12.24
CA SER A 109 -3.74 9.14 -12.72
C SER A 109 -4.74 9.20 -11.58
N LYS A 110 -5.90 9.81 -11.85
CA LYS A 110 -7.06 9.86 -10.95
C LYS A 110 -7.91 8.58 -11.04
N GLU A 111 -7.57 7.68 -11.96
CA GLU A 111 -8.27 6.42 -12.20
C GLU A 111 -7.84 5.33 -11.20
N GLU A 112 -8.56 4.21 -11.24
CA GLU A 112 -8.21 3.04 -10.45
C GLU A 112 -6.98 2.35 -11.05
N VAL A 113 -6.01 2.04 -10.21
CA VAL A 113 -4.73 1.45 -10.61
C VAL A 113 -4.59 0.08 -9.97
N GLU A 114 -4.25 -0.92 -10.77
CA GLU A 114 -3.97 -2.28 -10.31
C GLU A 114 -2.47 -2.49 -10.12
N ILE A 115 -2.06 -2.85 -8.91
CA ILE A 115 -0.66 -3.06 -8.54
C ILE A 115 -0.51 -4.44 -7.90
N ASN A 116 0.46 -5.21 -8.38
CA ASN A 116 0.88 -6.44 -7.73
C ASN A 116 1.78 -6.10 -6.53
N VAL A 117 1.32 -6.46 -5.34
CA VAL A 117 2.09 -6.31 -4.10
C VAL A 117 3.25 -7.31 -4.08
N LYS A 118 4.48 -6.78 -4.01
CA LYS A 118 5.70 -7.59 -3.92
C LYS A 118 6.09 -7.80 -2.47
N SER A 119 6.69 -8.95 -2.17
CA SER A 119 7.13 -9.30 -0.82
C SER A 119 8.56 -8.83 -0.56
N SER A 120 8.72 -8.06 0.52
CA SER A 120 10.00 -7.83 1.21
C SER A 120 9.76 -7.58 2.71
N LYS A 121 8.57 -7.06 3.07
CA LYS A 121 8.09 -6.82 4.43
C LYS A 121 6.59 -7.11 4.52
N PHE A 122 6.13 -7.60 5.67
CA PHE A 122 4.71 -7.91 5.93
C PHE A 122 3.84 -6.66 6.15
N HIS A 123 4.44 -5.55 6.58
CA HIS A 123 3.79 -4.24 6.65
C HIS A 123 4.33 -3.33 5.56
N GLN A 124 3.41 -2.86 4.71
CA GLN A 124 3.71 -1.87 3.69
C GLN A 124 2.71 -0.74 3.76
N THR A 125 3.11 0.45 3.33
CA THR A 125 2.28 1.65 3.39
C THR A 125 2.12 2.23 2.01
N VAL A 126 0.87 2.49 1.63
CA VAL A 126 0.52 3.21 0.42
C VAL A 126 0.18 4.63 0.79
N LYS A 127 0.71 5.59 0.04
CA LYS A 127 0.49 7.02 0.28
C LYS A 127 -0.22 7.63 -0.91
N CYS A 128 -1.18 8.49 -0.63
CA CYS A 128 -1.88 9.33 -1.59
C CYS A 128 -1.54 10.77 -1.24
N LEU A 129 -0.88 11.48 -2.16
CA LEU A 129 -0.45 12.85 -1.99
C LEU A 129 -1.33 13.75 -2.87
N GLY A 130 -1.90 14.79 -2.29
CA GLY A 130 -2.59 15.86 -2.97
C GLY A 130 -1.79 17.16 -2.86
N ILE A 131 -1.49 17.79 -3.99
CA ILE A 131 -0.84 19.11 -4.06
C ILE A 131 -1.78 20.08 -4.77
N HIS A 132 -2.12 21.16 -4.07
CA HIS A 132 -2.88 22.31 -4.55
C HIS A 132 -2.14 23.58 -4.17
N ILE A 133 -2.32 24.67 -4.92
CA ILE A 133 -1.62 25.93 -4.67
C ILE A 133 -1.89 26.51 -3.27
N ALA A 134 -3.07 26.22 -2.70
CA ALA A 134 -3.46 26.66 -1.36
C ALA A 134 -3.24 25.62 -0.26
N ALA A 135 -2.97 24.35 -0.61
CA ALA A 135 -2.91 23.26 0.37
C ALA A 135 -2.14 22.04 -0.13
N ASN A 136 -1.38 21.42 0.77
CA ASN A 136 -0.71 20.14 0.55
C ASN A 136 -1.21 19.12 1.58
N VAL A 137 -1.78 18.02 1.11
CA VAL A 137 -2.43 17.01 1.95
C VAL A 137 -1.94 15.62 1.58
N SER A 138 -1.84 14.72 2.56
CA SER A 138 -1.59 13.32 2.31
C SER A 138 -2.50 12.41 3.15
N ARG A 139 -2.79 11.23 2.60
CA ARG A 139 -3.42 10.09 3.28
C ARG A 139 -2.58 8.84 3.09
N GLU A 140 -2.55 8.01 4.12
CA GLU A 140 -1.78 6.77 4.09
C GLU A 140 -2.65 5.59 4.53
N LYS A 141 -2.38 4.41 3.98
CA LYS A 141 -3.02 3.17 4.41
C LYS A 141 -2.01 2.06 4.52
N ASN A 142 -2.09 1.32 5.61
CA ASN A 142 -1.24 0.16 5.86
C ASN A 142 -1.85 -1.09 5.21
N LEU A 143 -0.99 -1.84 4.54
CA LEU A 143 -1.27 -3.13 3.94
C LEU A 143 -0.59 -4.21 4.78
N THR A 144 -1.30 -5.30 5.00
CA THR A 144 -0.74 -6.52 5.56
C THR A 144 -0.59 -7.55 4.45
N ILE A 145 0.65 -7.87 4.09
CA ILE A 145 0.98 -8.80 3.01
C ILE A 145 1.39 -10.13 3.61
N TYR A 146 0.67 -11.16 3.20
CA TYR A 146 0.89 -12.54 3.55
C TYR A 146 1.67 -13.24 2.44
N TYR A 147 2.61 -14.08 2.81
CA TYR A 147 3.45 -14.81 1.87
C TYR A 147 3.72 -16.22 2.39
N PRO A 148 3.81 -17.22 1.50
CA PRO A 148 4.10 -18.59 1.91
C PRO A 148 5.48 -18.66 2.58
N PRO A 149 5.74 -19.68 3.41
CA PRO A 149 7.11 -20.00 3.79
C PRO A 149 7.93 -20.28 2.53
N ASP A 150 9.25 -20.07 2.60
CA ASP A 150 10.20 -20.40 1.53
C ASP A 150 11.12 -21.58 1.89
N MET A 151 11.16 -21.95 3.17
CA MET A 151 12.07 -22.95 3.71
C MET A 151 11.35 -23.88 4.67
N VAL A 152 11.64 -25.18 4.55
CA VAL A 152 11.19 -26.24 5.47
C VAL A 152 12.39 -27.05 5.94
N GLU A 153 12.49 -27.24 7.25
CA GLU A 153 13.51 -28.02 7.94
C GLU A 153 12.86 -29.16 8.70
N ILE A 154 13.48 -30.34 8.72
CA ILE A 154 13.15 -31.41 9.65
C ILE A 154 14.33 -31.56 10.60
N LYS A 155 14.08 -31.46 11.91
CA LYS A 155 15.03 -31.81 12.96
C LYS A 155 14.58 -33.12 13.60
N ALA A 156 15.52 -34.00 13.88
CA ALA A 156 15.28 -35.34 14.40
C ALA A 156 16.07 -35.53 15.69
N ASP A 157 15.53 -36.32 16.61
CA ASP A 157 16.22 -36.73 17.84
C ASP A 157 17.11 -37.95 17.56
N GLU A 158 18.07 -37.79 16.64
CA GLU A 158 19.02 -38.85 16.27
C GLU A 158 20.13 -39.01 17.33
N PRO A 159 20.68 -40.23 17.50
CA PRO A 159 20.35 -41.47 16.80
C PRO A 159 19.04 -42.10 17.30
N PHE A 160 18.31 -42.78 16.41
CA PHE A 160 17.09 -43.51 16.75
C PHE A 160 17.42 -44.92 17.23
N LEU A 161 17.17 -45.22 18.50
CA LEU A 161 17.43 -46.54 19.07
C LEU A 161 16.17 -47.42 19.11
N GLU A 162 16.32 -48.71 18.83
CA GLU A 162 15.23 -49.70 18.93
C GLU A 162 14.63 -49.71 20.35
N GLY A 163 13.31 -49.58 20.42
CA GLY A 163 12.53 -49.52 21.66
C GLY A 163 12.36 -48.11 22.25
N ASP A 164 13.09 -47.10 21.76
CA ASP A 164 13.00 -45.72 22.27
C ASP A 164 11.93 -44.90 21.56
N LYS A 165 11.55 -43.80 22.19
CA LYS A 165 10.66 -42.79 21.60
C LYS A 165 11.46 -41.92 20.63
N GLY A 166 10.98 -41.79 19.40
CA GLY A 166 11.54 -40.90 18.38
C GLY A 166 10.63 -39.72 18.09
N ILE A 167 11.21 -38.55 17.79
CA ILE A 167 10.45 -37.37 17.37
C ILE A 167 11.11 -36.74 16.13
N LEU A 168 10.28 -36.41 15.15
CA LEU A 168 10.63 -35.56 14.01
C LEU A 168 9.90 -34.22 14.15
N HIS A 169 10.67 -33.14 14.17
CA HIS A 169 10.21 -31.76 14.26
C HIS A 169 10.27 -31.09 12.90
N CYS A 170 9.12 -30.78 12.31
CA CYS A 170 9.06 -30.02 11.06
C CYS A 170 8.90 -28.53 11.34
N LYS A 171 9.75 -27.70 10.74
CA LYS A 171 9.72 -26.25 10.92
C LYS A 171 9.72 -25.55 9.58
N ALA A 172 8.76 -24.65 9.37
CA ALA A 172 8.78 -23.72 8.25
C ALA A 172 9.32 -22.35 8.71
N ARG A 173 9.97 -21.64 7.78
CA ARG A 173 10.53 -20.31 8.02
C ARG A 173 10.15 -19.35 6.89
N ASN A 174 10.35 -18.05 7.18
CA ASN A 174 10.18 -16.95 6.24
C ASN A 174 8.80 -16.91 5.56
N GLY A 175 7.75 -17.29 6.29
CA GLY A 175 6.36 -17.16 5.84
C GLY A 175 5.56 -16.31 6.81
N TYR A 176 4.64 -15.49 6.31
CA TYR A 176 3.72 -14.70 7.15
C TYR A 176 2.26 -14.92 6.72
N PRO A 177 1.32 -15.19 7.66
CA PRO A 177 1.55 -15.33 9.10
C PRO A 177 2.31 -16.61 9.43
N GLU A 178 2.97 -16.65 10.59
CA GLU A 178 3.70 -17.82 11.11
C GLU A 178 2.78 -18.97 11.58
N LYS A 179 1.51 -18.93 11.15
CA LYS A 179 0.54 -20.01 11.39
C LYS A 179 0.53 -20.92 10.16
N TYR A 180 1.20 -22.06 10.29
CA TYR A 180 1.32 -23.05 9.23
C TYR A 180 0.42 -24.28 9.46
N SER A 181 0.03 -24.92 8.37
CA SER A 181 -0.60 -26.24 8.34
C SER A 181 0.47 -27.27 7.99
N TYR A 182 0.48 -28.41 8.69
CA TYR A 182 1.44 -29.49 8.48
C TYR A 182 0.72 -30.75 8.02
N ARG A 183 1.41 -31.58 7.26
CA ARG A 183 0.97 -32.93 6.87
C ARG A 183 2.18 -33.83 6.69
N TRP A 184 2.15 -35.00 7.32
CA TRP A 184 3.23 -35.99 7.23
C TRP A 184 2.80 -37.18 6.40
N ASP A 185 3.57 -37.55 5.39
CA ASP A 185 3.42 -38.81 4.67
C ASP A 185 4.54 -39.78 5.06
N PRO A 186 4.24 -41.08 5.25
CA PRO A 186 2.93 -41.75 5.03
C PRO A 186 1.93 -41.66 6.20
N SER A 187 2.31 -41.11 7.35
CA SER A 187 1.51 -41.19 8.60
C SER A 187 0.15 -40.47 8.60
N LYS A 188 -0.08 -39.55 7.64
CA LYS A 188 -1.23 -38.64 7.54
C LYS A 188 -1.44 -37.75 8.78
N LYS A 189 -0.44 -37.62 9.67
CA LYS A 189 -0.51 -36.73 10.84
C LYS A 189 -0.41 -35.26 10.40
N THR A 190 -1.15 -34.39 11.06
CA THR A 190 -1.24 -32.95 10.73
C THR A 190 -0.56 -32.04 11.76
N SER A 191 0.12 -32.64 12.74
CA SER A 191 0.90 -31.93 13.75
C SER A 191 2.25 -31.49 13.21
N GLN A 192 2.78 -30.41 13.78
CA GLN A 192 4.14 -29.95 13.50
C GLN A 192 5.19 -31.04 13.77
N ASN A 193 4.98 -31.81 14.85
CA ASN A 193 5.85 -32.90 15.26
C ASN A 193 5.21 -34.24 14.88
N LEU A 194 6.01 -35.15 14.37
CA LEU A 194 5.66 -36.57 14.23
C LEU A 194 6.36 -37.34 15.33
N THR A 195 5.59 -38.05 16.15
CA THR A 195 6.09 -38.79 17.30
C THR A 195 5.89 -40.29 17.10
N PHE A 196 6.96 -41.04 17.32
CA PHE A 196 6.97 -42.50 17.37
C PHE A 196 7.03 -42.91 18.85
N PRO A 197 5.94 -43.46 19.42
CA PRO A 197 5.94 -43.89 20.82
C PRO A 197 7.01 -44.93 21.12
N GLN A 198 7.26 -45.82 20.15
CA GLN A 198 8.30 -46.83 20.20
C GLN A 198 8.84 -47.10 18.79
N LEU A 199 10.14 -46.95 18.62
CA LEU A 199 10.83 -47.22 17.37
C LEU A 199 11.19 -48.70 17.24
N ASN A 200 10.61 -49.36 16.25
CA ASN A 200 10.92 -50.75 15.89
C ASN A 200 11.69 -50.83 14.57
N ARG A 201 12.30 -51.99 14.28
CA ARG A 201 13.00 -52.29 13.02
C ARG A 201 12.18 -52.08 11.75
N THR A 202 10.86 -52.13 11.84
CA THR A 202 9.97 -51.87 10.70
C THR A 202 10.06 -50.44 10.20
N HIS A 203 10.41 -49.48 11.07
CA HIS A 203 10.62 -48.08 10.67
C HIS A 203 11.99 -47.85 10.03
N ASN A 204 12.89 -48.85 10.07
CA ASN A 204 14.22 -48.68 9.51
C ASN A 204 14.15 -48.53 7.98
N ASN A 205 14.84 -47.52 7.46
CA ASN A 205 14.78 -47.08 6.06
C ASN A 205 13.41 -46.53 5.61
N GLU A 206 12.48 -46.29 6.53
CA GLU A 206 11.26 -45.56 6.17
C GLU A 206 11.56 -44.08 5.93
N VAL A 207 10.86 -43.52 4.95
CA VAL A 207 11.03 -42.14 4.52
C VAL A 207 9.79 -41.34 4.87
N TYR A 208 9.99 -40.30 5.68
CA TYR A 208 8.93 -39.41 6.10
C TYR A 208 9.08 -38.06 5.42
N THR A 209 7.99 -37.60 4.81
CA THR A 209 7.93 -36.27 4.17
C THR A 209 6.97 -35.38 4.93
N CYS A 210 7.47 -34.24 5.40
CA CYS A 210 6.66 -33.18 5.95
C CYS A 210 6.29 -32.18 4.86
N TYR A 211 5.01 -31.96 4.67
CA TYR A 211 4.43 -30.91 3.85
C TYR A 211 3.97 -29.75 4.75
N VAL A 212 4.25 -28.53 4.32
CA VAL A 212 3.91 -27.31 5.05
C VAL A 212 3.29 -26.29 4.11
N SER A 213 2.23 -25.65 4.58
CA SER A 213 1.56 -24.57 3.86
C SER A 213 1.03 -23.50 4.79
N ASN A 214 0.76 -22.32 4.24
CA ASN A 214 -0.12 -21.34 4.87
C ASN A 214 -1.22 -20.93 3.90
N LYS A 215 -2.08 -20.00 4.31
CA LYS A 215 -3.21 -19.54 3.49
C LYS A 215 -2.85 -18.92 2.12
N CYS A 216 -1.60 -18.58 1.89
CA CYS A 216 -1.11 -18.01 0.63
C CYS A 216 -0.22 -18.98 -0.16
N SER A 217 -0.01 -20.19 0.36
CA SER A 217 0.67 -21.26 -0.36
C SER A 217 -0.17 -21.72 -1.53
N LYS A 218 0.30 -21.45 -2.76
CA LYS A 218 -0.26 -22.04 -3.98
C LYS A 218 0.11 -23.53 -4.11
N ARG A 219 1.23 -23.92 -3.50
CA ARG A 219 1.74 -25.29 -3.39
C ARG A 219 2.32 -25.50 -2.01
N GLU A 220 2.22 -26.72 -1.48
CA GLU A 220 2.87 -27.10 -0.23
C GLU A 220 4.39 -27.16 -0.45
N LEU A 221 5.16 -26.55 0.45
CA LEU A 221 6.58 -26.83 0.54
C LEU A 221 6.79 -28.12 1.31
N HIS A 222 7.85 -28.85 1.01
CA HIS A 222 8.11 -30.10 1.70
C HIS A 222 9.58 -30.35 1.94
N LYS A 223 9.84 -31.18 2.95
CA LYS A 223 11.16 -31.74 3.25
C LYS A 223 11.00 -33.20 3.62
N THR A 224 12.01 -33.98 3.28
CA THR A 224 12.02 -35.43 3.50
C THR A 224 13.15 -35.81 4.45
N HIS A 225 12.91 -36.79 5.30
CA HIS A 225 13.87 -37.32 6.27
C HIS A 225 13.76 -38.85 6.35
N TRP A 226 14.88 -39.51 6.55
CA TRP A 226 15.02 -40.97 6.53
C TRP A 226 15.23 -41.44 7.96
N ILE A 227 14.53 -42.50 8.38
CA ILE A 227 14.74 -43.06 9.71
C ILE A 227 15.74 -44.21 9.61
N ASN A 228 16.83 -44.11 10.37
CA ASN A 228 17.77 -45.21 10.59
C ASN A 228 17.67 -45.66 12.04
N VAL A 229 17.13 -46.86 12.28
CA VAL A 229 16.95 -47.41 13.63
C VAL A 229 18.13 -48.30 13.98
N GLU A 230 18.89 -47.91 15.00
CA GLU A 230 20.03 -48.65 15.52
C GLU A 230 19.63 -49.62 16.64
N CYS A 231 20.30 -50.76 16.71
CA CYS A 231 20.08 -51.75 17.76
C CYS A 231 20.77 -51.32 19.05
N LYS A 232 20.08 -51.47 20.19
CA LYS A 232 20.75 -51.38 21.49
C LYS A 232 21.68 -52.59 21.66
N LEU A 233 22.98 -52.34 21.79
CA LEU A 233 23.93 -53.37 22.20
C LEU A 233 23.54 -53.82 23.62
N LYS A 234 23.23 -55.11 23.77
CA LYS A 234 23.05 -55.70 25.10
C LYS A 234 24.43 -55.79 25.75
N ALA A 235 24.61 -55.08 26.86
CA ALA A 235 25.73 -55.29 27.78
C ALA A 235 25.55 -56.60 28.56
#